data_AF-Q7XBK4-F1
#
_entry.id   AF-Q7XBK4-F1
#
_cell.length_a   1.000
_cell.length_b   1.000
_cell.length_c   1.000
_cell.angle_alpha   90.00
_cell.angle_beta   90.00
_cell.angle_gamma   90.00
#
_symmetry.space_group_name_H-M   'P 1'
#
loop_
_entity.id
_entity.type
_entity.pdbx_description
1 polymer ?
#
loop_
_entity_poly.entity_id
_entity_poly.type
_entity_poly.pdbx_seq_one_letter_code
_entity_poly.pdbx_strand_id
1 'polypeptide(L)'
;AHELSVLCDAEVGLIVFSTKGKLFEYSTDSCMERILERYERYSYAERQLSGATDNDTPGSWTLEHAKLKARLEVLQRNQKHYAGEDLDSLSMKELQNLEQQLDSALKQIRSRKNQLMHESISELQKKDKALQEQNNKLSKQVKEREKELAQQSQWEPQSHDLNSSSFVLSQPLNSLHLGEAYPSAGDNGEVEGSSRQQPPNTVMPPWMLRHLNG
;
A
#
# COMPACT_ATOMS: atom_id res chain seq x y z
N ALA A 1 52.71 12.13 -11.91
CA ALA A 1 51.25 12.19 -12.07
C ALA A 1 50.80 13.60 -12.45
N HIS A 2 51.15 14.63 -11.66
CA HIS A 2 50.82 16.02 -11.98
C HIS A 2 51.34 16.51 -13.34
N GLU A 3 52.63 16.31 -13.64
CA GLU A 3 53.21 16.73 -14.92
C GLU A 3 52.52 16.08 -16.13
N LEU A 4 52.17 14.79 -16.04
CA LEU A 4 51.45 14.07 -17.10
C LEU A 4 50.04 14.63 -17.31
N SER A 5 49.36 14.96 -16.23
CA SER A 5 48.02 15.56 -16.30
C SER A 5 48.07 16.91 -17.02
N VAL A 6 49.03 17.77 -16.68
CA VAL A 6 49.17 19.10 -17.27
C VAL A 6 49.60 19.04 -18.74
N LEU A 7 50.56 18.17 -19.08
CA LEU A 7 51.10 18.09 -20.45
C LEU A 7 50.13 17.44 -21.44
N CYS A 8 49.26 16.54 -20.97
CA CYS A 8 48.37 15.76 -21.82
C CYS A 8 46.88 16.13 -21.66
N ASP A 9 46.55 17.12 -20.83
CA ASP A 9 45.18 17.47 -20.44
C ASP A 9 44.37 16.23 -20.02
N ALA A 10 44.98 15.44 -19.12
CA ALA A 10 44.47 14.13 -18.71
C ALA A 10 44.04 14.14 -17.24
N GLU A 11 42.86 13.58 -16.94
CA GLU A 11 42.46 13.29 -15.57
C GLU A 11 43.21 12.04 -15.06
N VAL A 12 44.17 12.24 -14.17
CA VAL A 12 44.98 11.16 -13.58
C VAL A 12 44.61 10.93 -12.12
N GLY A 13 44.33 9.68 -11.77
CA GLY A 13 44.20 9.18 -10.40
C GLY A 13 45.26 8.13 -10.10
N LEU A 14 45.83 8.14 -8.90
CA LEU A 14 46.84 7.18 -8.45
C LEU A 14 46.47 6.67 -7.06
N ILE A 15 46.43 5.36 -6.90
CA ILE A 15 46.12 4.67 -5.65
C ILE A 15 47.30 3.76 -5.30
N VAL A 16 47.86 3.93 -4.10
CA VAL A 16 48.99 3.15 -3.60
C VAL A 16 48.64 2.57 -2.23
N PHE A 17 48.72 1.25 -2.11
CA PHE A 17 48.64 0.57 -0.82
C PHE A 17 50.05 0.23 -0.34
N SER A 18 50.42 0.72 0.85
CA SER A 18 51.67 0.30 1.48
C SER A 18 51.62 -1.17 1.88
N THR A 19 52.79 -1.77 2.11
CA THR A 19 52.90 -3.15 2.64
C THR A 19 52.23 -3.34 4.02
N LYS A 20 51.91 -2.25 4.71
CA LYS A 20 51.15 -2.24 5.99
C LYS A 20 49.64 -2.00 5.79
N GLY A 21 49.15 -1.98 4.56
CA GLY A 21 47.73 -1.78 4.24
C GLY A 21 47.23 -0.34 4.26
N LYS A 22 48.10 0.66 4.50
CA LYS A 22 47.70 2.08 4.42
C LYS A 22 47.48 2.51 2.98
N LEU A 23 46.35 3.16 2.72
CA LEU A 23 45.97 3.77 1.46
C LEU A 23 46.59 5.16 1.32
N PHE A 24 47.21 5.42 0.18
CA PHE A 24 47.66 6.72 -0.28
C PHE A 24 47.06 6.99 -1.65
N GLU A 25 46.47 8.15 -1.85
CA GLU A 25 45.83 8.52 -3.10
C GLU A 25 46.26 9.89 -3.60
N TYR A 26 46.22 10.05 -4.92
CA TYR A 26 46.41 11.32 -5.62
C TYR A 26 45.38 11.42 -6.73
N SER A 27 44.78 12.60 -6.90
CA SER A 27 43.91 12.90 -8.04
C SER A 27 44.20 14.31 -8.56
N THR A 28 44.04 14.48 -9.87
CA THR A 28 44.33 15.75 -10.56
C THR A 28 43.42 16.89 -10.08
N ASP A 29 42.12 16.63 -9.93
CA ASP A 29 41.10 17.62 -9.54
C ASP A 29 40.66 17.51 -8.06
N SER A 30 41.43 16.81 -7.22
CA SER A 30 41.03 16.48 -5.83
C SER A 30 39.70 15.70 -5.70
N CYS A 31 39.18 15.10 -6.78
CA CYS A 31 37.93 14.32 -6.79
C CYS A 31 38.19 12.90 -7.28
N MET A 32 38.71 12.05 -6.39
CA MET A 32 39.01 10.65 -6.69
C MET A 32 37.74 9.88 -7.09
N GLU A 33 36.61 10.19 -6.44
CA GLU A 33 35.30 9.57 -6.70
C GLU A 33 34.85 9.73 -8.15
N ARG A 34 34.99 10.93 -8.75
CA ARG A 34 34.65 11.18 -10.16
C ARG A 34 35.46 10.31 -11.12
N ILE A 35 36.76 10.19 -10.86
CA ILE A 35 37.67 9.40 -11.71
C ILE A 35 37.32 7.91 -11.59
N LEU A 36 37.05 7.42 -10.38
CA LEU A 36 36.63 6.04 -10.14
C LEU A 36 35.28 5.71 -10.78
N GLU A 37 34.28 6.59 -10.64
CA GLU A 37 32.97 6.42 -11.26
C GLU A 37 33.09 6.39 -12.79
N ARG A 38 33.87 7.30 -13.36
CA ARG A 38 34.14 7.32 -14.81
C ARG A 38 34.82 6.02 -15.25
N TYR A 39 35.84 5.57 -14.52
CA TYR A 39 36.54 4.31 -14.79
C TYR A 39 35.59 3.10 -14.72
N GLU A 40 34.73 3.01 -13.71
CA GLU A 40 33.77 1.91 -13.57
C GLU A 40 32.79 1.88 -14.76
N ARG A 41 32.26 3.03 -15.17
CA ARG A 41 31.37 3.13 -16.34
C ARG A 41 32.06 2.70 -17.64
N TYR A 42 33.29 3.15 -17.89
CA TYR A 42 34.03 2.77 -19.10
C TYR A 42 34.51 1.33 -19.06
N SER A 43 34.99 0.83 -17.92
CA SER A 43 35.37 -0.58 -17.74
C SER A 43 34.17 -1.51 -17.95
N TYR A 44 32.98 -1.10 -17.51
CA TYR A 44 31.74 -1.85 -17.75
C TYR A 44 31.32 -1.82 -19.23
N ALA A 45 31.41 -0.66 -19.89
CA ALA A 45 31.11 -0.51 -21.31
C ALA A 45 32.10 -1.27 -22.22
N GLU A 46 33.40 -1.24 -21.88
CA GLU A 46 34.46 -1.98 -22.56
C GLU A 46 34.26 -3.49 -22.39
N ARG A 47 33.91 -3.96 -21.18
CA ARG A 47 33.59 -5.37 -20.92
C ARG A 47 32.36 -5.84 -21.72
N GLN A 48 31.36 -4.97 -21.93
CA GLN A 48 30.24 -5.26 -22.82
C GLN A 48 30.65 -5.34 -24.30
N LEU A 49 31.56 -4.46 -24.75
CA LEU A 49 32.04 -4.44 -26.13
C LEU A 49 32.98 -5.62 -26.46
N SER A 50 33.80 -6.04 -25.50
CA SER A 50 34.73 -7.17 -25.61
C SER A 50 34.06 -8.54 -25.35
N GLY A 51 32.80 -8.57 -24.90
CA GLY A 51 32.28 -9.74 -24.20
C GLY A 51 30.78 -10.01 -24.35
N ALA A 52 30.25 -9.98 -25.58
CA ALA A 52 29.10 -10.84 -25.91
C ALA A 52 29.40 -12.35 -25.71
N THR A 53 30.66 -12.70 -25.43
CA THR A 53 31.15 -14.03 -25.07
C THR A 53 31.34 -14.27 -23.56
N ASP A 54 31.25 -13.24 -22.71
CA ASP A 54 31.58 -13.34 -21.26
C ASP A 54 30.43 -12.95 -20.31
N ASN A 55 29.28 -12.53 -20.84
CA ASN A 55 28.06 -12.39 -20.01
C ASN A 55 27.52 -13.75 -19.52
N ASP A 56 27.95 -14.86 -20.14
CA ASP A 56 27.54 -16.23 -19.82
C ASP A 56 28.63 -17.06 -19.12
N THR A 57 29.74 -16.46 -18.67
CA THR A 57 30.74 -17.21 -17.89
C THR A 57 30.24 -17.41 -16.45
N PRO A 58 30.26 -18.64 -15.90
CA PRO A 58 29.82 -18.92 -14.52
C PRO A 58 30.47 -18.04 -13.44
N GLY A 59 31.64 -17.47 -13.73
CA GLY A 59 32.35 -16.51 -12.88
C GLY A 59 31.61 -15.19 -12.65
N SER A 60 30.89 -14.68 -13.66
CA SER A 60 30.13 -13.42 -13.57
C SER A 60 28.91 -13.58 -12.64
N TRP A 61 28.14 -14.65 -12.85
CA TRP A 61 26.99 -14.98 -12.00
C TRP A 61 27.37 -15.33 -10.56
N THR A 62 28.49 -16.00 -10.35
CA THR A 62 28.98 -16.31 -8.99
C THR A 62 29.41 -15.06 -8.23
N LEU A 63 30.03 -14.08 -8.90
CA LEU A 63 30.37 -12.80 -8.31
C LEU A 63 29.12 -11.97 -7.97
N GLU A 64 28.18 -11.83 -8.91
CA GLU A 64 26.92 -11.10 -8.66
C GLU A 64 26.08 -11.77 -7.57
N HIS A 65 26.04 -13.10 -7.55
CA HIS A 65 25.39 -13.85 -6.48
C HIS A 65 26.05 -13.60 -5.13
N ALA A 66 27.38 -13.60 -5.05
CA ALA A 66 28.10 -13.29 -3.80
C ALA A 66 27.82 -11.85 -3.32
N LYS A 67 27.79 -10.88 -4.24
CA LYS A 67 27.45 -9.48 -3.95
C LYS A 67 26.01 -9.33 -3.44
N LEU A 68 25.05 -9.99 -4.09
CA LEU A 68 23.65 -9.97 -3.65
C LEU A 68 23.48 -10.66 -2.29
N LYS A 69 24.15 -11.80 -2.08
CA LYS A 69 24.14 -12.51 -0.80
C LYS A 69 24.67 -11.64 0.34
N ALA A 70 25.79 -10.96 0.12
CA ALA A 70 26.34 -10.02 1.11
C ALA A 70 25.35 -8.88 1.44
N ARG A 71 24.66 -8.33 0.44
CA ARG A 71 23.61 -7.31 0.65
C ARG A 71 22.43 -7.86 1.46
N LEU A 72 21.99 -9.07 1.16
CA LEU A 72 20.90 -9.73 1.89
C LEU A 72 21.28 -9.96 3.36
N GLU A 73 22.50 -10.43 3.62
CA GLU A 73 22.99 -10.64 4.99
C GLU A 73 23.06 -9.33 5.79
N VAL A 74 23.47 -8.22 5.15
CA VAL A 74 23.45 -6.89 5.79
C VAL A 74 22.01 -6.44 6.09
N LEU A 75 21.09 -6.58 5.13
CA LEU A 75 19.69 -6.21 5.34
C LEU A 75 19.02 -7.04 6.44
N GLN A 76 19.23 -8.35 6.45
CA GLN A 76 18.69 -9.24 7.46
C GLN A 76 19.23 -8.91 8.85
N ARG A 77 20.53 -8.63 8.96
CA ARG A 77 21.13 -8.19 10.23
C ARG A 77 20.54 -6.87 10.71
N ASN A 78 20.37 -5.89 9.81
CA ASN A 78 19.75 -4.62 10.16
C ASN A 78 18.29 -4.80 10.60
N GLN A 79 17.52 -5.68 9.95
CA GLN A 79 16.16 -5.99 10.35
C GLN A 79 16.11 -6.52 11.79
N LYS A 80 17.00 -7.44 12.15
CA LYS A 80 17.12 -7.94 13.51
C LYS A 80 17.46 -6.83 14.50
N HIS A 81 18.43 -5.98 14.18
CA HIS A 81 18.77 -4.83 15.02
C HIS A 81 17.56 -3.91 15.24
N TYR A 82 16.77 -3.61 14.20
CA TYR A 82 15.54 -2.82 14.33
C TYR A 82 14.46 -3.52 15.16
N ALA A 83 14.46 -4.86 15.19
CA ALA A 83 13.59 -5.66 16.05
C ALA A 83 14.12 -5.79 17.50
N GLY A 84 15.31 -5.26 17.79
CA GLY A 84 15.95 -5.35 19.10
C GLY A 84 16.73 -6.65 19.33
N GLU A 85 17.03 -7.40 18.28
CA GLU A 85 17.78 -8.66 18.32
C GLU A 85 19.26 -8.47 17.92
N ASP A 86 20.13 -9.40 18.29
CA ASP A 86 21.57 -9.45 17.93
C ASP A 86 22.39 -8.16 18.26
N LEU A 87 21.96 -7.40 19.27
CA LEU A 87 22.54 -6.09 19.62
C LEU A 87 23.91 -6.14 20.32
N ASP A 88 24.30 -7.29 20.87
CA ASP A 88 25.55 -7.46 21.64
C ASP A 88 26.82 -7.11 20.84
N SER A 89 26.73 -7.18 19.51
CA SER A 89 27.81 -6.87 18.59
C SER A 89 27.99 -5.38 18.29
N LEU A 90 27.03 -4.54 18.68
CA LEU A 90 27.03 -3.11 18.38
C LEU A 90 27.79 -2.32 19.46
N SER A 91 28.57 -1.34 19.02
CA SER A 91 29.16 -0.35 19.92
C SER A 91 28.10 0.61 20.47
N MET A 92 28.40 1.26 21.60
CA MET A 92 27.52 2.27 22.20
C MET A 92 27.09 3.37 21.20
N LYS A 93 28.00 3.81 20.33
CA LYS A 93 27.71 4.83 19.31
C LYS A 93 26.73 4.31 18.25
N GLU A 94 26.89 3.06 17.82
CA GLU A 94 25.98 2.43 16.85
C GLU A 94 24.59 2.22 17.45
N LEU A 95 24.52 1.84 18.73
CA LEU A 95 23.26 1.66 19.44
C LEU A 95 22.51 2.99 19.61
N GLN A 96 23.20 4.08 19.97
CA GLN A 96 22.60 5.42 20.03
C GLN A 96 22.08 5.88 18.67
N ASN A 97 22.83 5.62 17.59
CA ASN A 97 22.38 5.94 16.24
C ASN A 97 21.14 5.11 15.85
N LEU A 98 21.11 3.82 16.19
CA LEU A 98 19.95 2.95 15.97
C LEU A 98 18.71 3.46 16.71
N GLU A 99 18.85 3.82 17.98
CA GLU A 99 17.79 4.41 18.79
C GLU A 99 17.25 5.71 18.16
N GLN A 100 18.14 6.61 17.75
CA GLN A 100 17.76 7.87 17.11
C GLN A 100 17.00 7.65 15.79
N GLN A 101 17.44 6.67 14.99
CA GLN A 101 16.76 6.30 13.74
C GLN A 101 15.35 5.76 14.02
N LEU A 102 15.19 4.86 14.99
CA LEU A 102 13.90 4.29 15.36
C LEU A 102 12.95 5.34 15.93
N ASP A 103 13.43 6.21 16.82
CA ASP A 103 12.61 7.30 17.38
C ASP A 103 12.13 8.27 16.30
N SER A 104 13.03 8.65 15.38
CA SER A 104 12.69 9.53 14.25
C SER A 104 11.66 8.88 13.32
N ALA A 105 11.84 7.60 12.97
CA ALA A 105 10.89 6.86 12.14
C ALA A 105 9.52 6.72 12.83
N LEU A 106 9.50 6.41 14.13
CA LEU A 106 8.26 6.32 14.91
C LEU A 106 7.52 7.65 14.97
N LYS A 107 8.23 8.76 15.18
CA LYS A 107 7.67 10.12 15.13
C LYS A 107 7.01 10.40 13.78
N GLN A 108 7.69 10.08 12.67
CA GLN A 108 7.14 10.25 11.33
C GLN A 108 5.89 9.38 11.10
N ILE A 109 5.94 8.10 11.48
CA ILE A 109 4.79 7.18 11.36
C ILE A 109 3.59 7.68 12.15
N ARG A 110 3.78 8.11 13.41
CA ARG A 110 2.72 8.67 14.25
C ARG A 110 2.13 9.94 13.63
N SER A 111 2.99 10.84 13.16
CA SER A 111 2.56 12.07 12.48
C SER A 111 1.70 11.75 11.25
N ARG A 112 2.16 10.83 10.39
CA ARG A 112 1.42 10.40 9.19
C ARG A 112 0.08 9.77 9.55
N LYS A 113 0.04 8.90 10.55
CA LYS A 113 -1.21 8.26 11.03
C LYS A 113 -2.21 9.30 11.55
N ASN A 114 -1.74 10.25 12.36
CA ASN A 114 -2.60 11.31 12.88
C ASN A 114 -3.13 12.20 11.75
N GLN A 115 -2.27 12.56 10.79
CA GLN A 115 -2.69 13.33 9.62
C GLN A 115 -3.79 12.61 8.84
N LEU A 116 -3.60 11.35 8.48
CA LEU A 116 -4.59 10.55 7.75
C LEU A 116 -5.90 10.41 8.53
N MET A 117 -5.83 10.27 9.86
CA MET A 117 -7.00 10.23 10.72
C MET A 117 -7.77 11.56 10.70
N HIS A 118 -7.08 12.70 10.78
CA HIS A 118 -7.71 14.01 10.68
C HIS A 118 -8.34 14.28 9.31
N GLU A 119 -7.68 13.86 8.23
CA GLU A 119 -8.22 13.92 6.88
C GLU A 119 -9.52 13.10 6.79
N SER A 120 -9.52 11.85 7.28
CA SER A 120 -10.70 10.99 7.29
C SER A 120 -11.86 11.58 8.11
N ILE A 121 -11.59 12.11 9.31
CA ILE A 121 -12.60 12.78 10.15
C ILE A 121 -13.20 13.97 9.40
N SER A 122 -12.36 14.79 8.76
CA SER A 122 -12.80 15.97 8.03
C SER A 122 -13.70 15.61 6.84
N GLU A 123 -13.35 14.56 6.10
CA GLU A 123 -14.17 14.03 5.00
C GLU A 123 -15.52 13.52 5.50
N LEU A 124 -15.55 12.76 6.60
CA LEU A 124 -16.78 12.25 7.19
C LEU A 124 -17.67 13.39 7.69
N GLN A 125 -17.13 14.38 8.36
CA GLN A 125 -17.88 15.56 8.79
C GLN A 125 -18.48 16.35 7.62
N LYS A 126 -17.76 16.44 6.49
CA LYS A 126 -18.30 17.08 5.28
C LYS A 126 -19.47 16.28 4.70
N LYS A 127 -19.36 14.95 4.67
CA LYS A 127 -20.45 14.07 4.20
C LYS A 127 -21.67 14.15 5.11
N ASP A 128 -21.47 14.15 6.43
CA ASP A 128 -22.54 14.28 7.41
C ASP A 128 -23.32 15.59 7.23
N LYS A 129 -22.63 16.72 7.08
CA LYS A 129 -23.26 18.01 6.80
C LYS A 129 -24.07 17.99 5.49
N ALA A 130 -23.50 17.45 4.42
CA ALA A 130 -24.18 17.38 3.13
C ALA A 130 -25.44 16.51 3.19
N LEU A 131 -25.39 15.37 3.88
CA LEU A 131 -26.54 14.49 4.09
C LEU A 131 -27.61 15.17 4.96
N GLN A 132 -27.19 15.89 6.01
CA GLN A 132 -28.11 16.63 6.86
C GLN A 132 -28.85 17.73 6.08
N GLU A 133 -28.16 18.44 5.19
CA GLU A 133 -28.77 19.42 4.30
C GLU A 133 -29.78 18.78 3.33
N GLN A 134 -29.45 17.63 2.74
CA GLN A 134 -30.36 16.88 1.88
C GLN A 134 -31.60 16.39 2.63
N ASN A 135 -31.43 15.81 3.83
CA ASN A 135 -32.54 15.37 4.67
C ASN A 135 -33.45 16.53 5.07
N ASN A 136 -32.89 17.69 5.42
CA ASN A 136 -33.67 18.89 5.73
C ASN A 136 -34.48 19.36 4.52
N LYS A 137 -33.91 19.31 3.31
CA LYS A 137 -34.61 19.66 2.06
C LYS A 137 -35.76 18.70 1.78
N LEU A 138 -35.52 17.39 1.88
CA LEU A 138 -36.54 16.37 1.67
C LEU A 138 -37.67 16.48 2.71
N SER A 139 -37.34 16.70 3.99
CA SER A 139 -38.34 16.91 5.04
C SER A 139 -39.25 18.11 4.76
N LYS A 140 -38.69 19.20 4.22
CA LYS A 140 -39.50 20.36 3.78
C LYS A 140 -40.42 20.00 2.62
N GLN A 141 -39.92 19.28 1.60
CA GLN A 141 -40.72 18.85 0.45
C GLN A 141 -41.85 17.89 0.84
N VAL A 142 -41.62 16.97 1.78
CA VAL A 142 -42.65 16.07 2.31
C VAL A 142 -43.75 16.88 3.00
N LYS A 143 -43.38 17.82 3.88
CA LYS A 143 -44.36 18.70 4.57
C LYS A 143 -45.16 19.58 3.61
N GLU A 144 -44.57 20.01 2.51
CA GLU A 144 -45.26 20.78 1.47
C GLU A 144 -46.26 19.92 0.71
N ARG A 145 -45.84 18.75 0.23
CA ARG A 145 -46.71 17.76 -0.43
C ARG A 145 -47.89 17.33 0.45
N GLU A 146 -47.65 17.07 1.74
CA GLU A 146 -48.71 16.72 2.70
C GLU A 146 -49.77 17.83 2.81
N LYS A 147 -49.36 19.10 2.77
CA LYS A 147 -50.28 20.25 2.76
C LYS A 147 -51.05 20.37 1.45
N GLU A 148 -50.39 20.13 0.31
CA GLU A 148 -51.03 20.11 -1.01
C GLU A 148 -52.09 19.01 -1.09
N LEU A 149 -51.77 17.79 -0.63
CA LEU A 149 -52.71 16.66 -0.55
C LEU A 149 -53.90 16.98 0.37
N ALA A 150 -53.64 17.57 1.54
CA ALA A 150 -54.70 17.97 2.46
C ALA A 150 -55.62 19.05 1.86
N GLN A 151 -55.09 19.98 1.07
CA GLN A 151 -55.90 20.93 0.30
C GLN A 151 -56.66 20.25 -0.83
N GLN A 152 -56.03 19.34 -1.60
CA GLN A 152 -56.68 18.67 -2.72
C GLN A 152 -57.88 17.82 -2.28
N SER A 153 -57.79 17.13 -1.14
CA SER A 153 -58.94 16.42 -0.54
C SER A 153 -60.06 17.34 -0.04
N GLN A 154 -59.81 18.65 0.11
CA GLN A 154 -60.82 19.64 0.49
C GLN A 154 -61.58 20.23 -0.71
N TRP A 155 -61.01 20.15 -1.93
CA TRP A 155 -61.58 20.73 -3.15
C TRP A 155 -62.21 19.69 -4.11
N GLU A 156 -62.28 18.40 -3.77
CA GLU A 156 -63.11 17.43 -4.52
C GLU A 156 -64.60 17.76 -4.30
N PRO A 157 -65.33 18.25 -5.33
CA PRO A 157 -66.77 18.38 -5.23
C PRO A 157 -67.36 16.98 -5.33
N GLN A 158 -68.22 16.64 -4.37
CA GLN A 158 -69.08 15.48 -4.40
C GLN A 158 -70.00 15.57 -5.64
N SER A 159 -69.59 14.98 -6.75
CA SER A 159 -70.44 14.71 -7.90
C SER A 159 -70.26 13.25 -8.31
N HIS A 160 -71.00 12.35 -7.68
CA HIS A 160 -72.13 11.67 -8.32
C HIS A 160 -72.76 10.66 -7.37
N ASP A 161 -74.08 10.77 -7.28
CA ASP A 161 -74.98 9.91 -6.54
C ASP A 161 -74.86 8.42 -6.89
N LEU A 162 -75.09 7.61 -5.86
CA LEU A 162 -75.65 6.27 -5.84
C LEU A 162 -76.11 5.71 -7.20
N ASN A 163 -75.34 4.78 -7.79
CA ASN A 163 -75.93 3.57 -8.35
C ASN A 163 -74.90 2.44 -8.56
N SER A 164 -75.11 1.36 -7.80
CA SER A 164 -75.03 -0.05 -8.18
C SER A 164 -73.73 -0.69 -8.72
N SER A 165 -73.39 -1.79 -8.04
CA SER A 165 -72.75 -3.02 -8.55
C SER A 165 -71.24 -3.21 -8.40
N SER A 166 -70.89 -4.01 -7.38
CA SER A 166 -69.98 -5.16 -7.44
C SER A 166 -68.67 -5.04 -8.22
N PHE A 167 -67.53 -5.07 -7.53
CA PHE A 167 -66.53 -6.11 -7.79
C PHE A 167 -65.53 -6.30 -6.63
N VAL A 168 -65.75 -7.39 -5.90
CA VAL A 168 -64.78 -8.38 -5.39
C VAL A 168 -63.36 -7.93 -5.00
N LEU A 169 -63.09 -8.02 -3.69
CA LEU A 169 -61.93 -8.61 -3.01
C LEU A 169 -60.70 -8.99 -3.87
N SER A 170 -59.51 -8.52 -3.46
CA SER A 170 -58.30 -9.37 -3.45
C SER A 170 -57.34 -8.94 -2.35
N GLN A 171 -57.05 -9.92 -1.49
CA GLN A 171 -56.13 -9.94 -0.34
C GLN A 171 -54.64 -9.78 -0.74
N PRO A 172 -53.73 -9.57 0.23
CA PRO A 172 -52.31 -9.35 -0.02
C PRO A 172 -51.62 -10.66 -0.41
N LEU A 173 -50.79 -10.64 -1.46
CA LEU A 173 -49.98 -11.78 -1.86
C LEU A 173 -48.48 -11.41 -1.89
N ASN A 174 -47.79 -11.96 -0.89
CA ASN A 174 -46.62 -12.82 -1.00
C ASN A 174 -45.45 -12.38 -1.90
N SER A 175 -44.32 -12.21 -1.20
CA SER A 175 -42.94 -12.31 -1.67
C SER A 175 -42.74 -13.39 -2.73
N LEU A 176 -42.31 -12.99 -3.93
CA LEU A 176 -41.72 -13.87 -4.92
C LEU A 176 -40.20 -13.88 -4.77
N HIS A 177 -39.71 -14.96 -4.15
CA HIS A 177 -38.35 -15.42 -4.22
C HIS A 177 -38.09 -15.92 -5.65
N LEU A 178 -37.39 -15.11 -6.46
CA LEU A 178 -36.96 -15.51 -7.79
C LEU A 178 -35.59 -16.19 -7.68
N GLY A 179 -35.63 -17.52 -7.62
CA GLY A 179 -34.49 -18.37 -7.89
C GLY A 179 -34.65 -19.03 -9.26
N GLU A 180 -33.64 -18.87 -10.11
CA GLU A 180 -33.30 -19.63 -11.31
C GLU A 180 -31.96 -19.08 -11.80
N ALA A 181 -31.03 -19.79 -12.43
CA ALA A 181 -30.60 -21.18 -12.50
C ALA A 181 -29.27 -21.11 -13.29
N TYR A 182 -28.30 -21.97 -12.98
CA TYR A 182 -26.95 -22.06 -13.61
C TYR A 182 -27.01 -22.49 -15.10
N PRO A 183 -25.90 -22.47 -15.88
CA PRO A 183 -24.99 -23.63 -15.83
C PRO A 183 -23.48 -23.39 -16.14
N SER A 184 -22.67 -24.25 -15.50
CA SER A 184 -21.47 -24.95 -16.02
C SER A 184 -20.13 -24.23 -16.17
N ALA A 185 -19.08 -24.72 -15.49
CA ALA A 185 -18.13 -25.68 -16.09
C ALA A 185 -16.88 -25.93 -15.21
N GLY A 186 -16.62 -27.21 -14.88
CA GLY A 186 -15.31 -27.83 -14.57
C GLY A 186 -14.63 -27.46 -13.25
N ASP A 187 -13.85 -28.30 -12.56
CA ASP A 187 -13.41 -29.67 -12.76
C ASP A 187 -12.61 -30.06 -11.48
N ASN A 188 -12.61 -31.35 -11.13
CA ASN A 188 -11.69 -32.08 -10.22
C ASN A 188 -11.68 -31.85 -8.68
N GLY A 189 -12.04 -32.92 -7.96
CA GLY A 189 -11.03 -33.63 -7.14
C GLY A 189 -11.15 -33.59 -5.61
N GLU A 190 -11.69 -34.69 -5.06
CA GLU A 190 -11.37 -35.32 -3.75
C GLU A 190 -11.95 -34.75 -2.44
N VAL A 191 -12.61 -35.67 -1.71
CA VAL A 191 -13.42 -35.45 -0.50
C VAL A 191 -12.78 -36.25 0.64
N GLU A 192 -12.35 -35.57 1.70
CA GLU A 192 -12.29 -36.14 3.06
C GLU A 192 -13.19 -35.31 3.99
N GLY A 193 -13.97 -36.01 4.82
CA GLY A 193 -15.18 -35.49 5.44
C GLY A 193 -14.99 -34.72 6.75
N SER A 194 -15.94 -33.83 7.03
CA SER A 194 -16.54 -33.69 8.37
C SER A 194 -17.75 -32.75 8.38
N SER A 195 -18.82 -33.27 8.97
CA SER A 195 -19.79 -32.60 9.85
C SER A 195 -20.38 -31.24 9.43
N ARG A 196 -21.58 -31.37 8.84
CA ARG A 196 -22.73 -30.47 8.87
C ARG A 196 -22.84 -29.61 10.15
N GLN A 197 -22.55 -28.31 10.05
CA GLN A 197 -23.15 -27.26 10.89
C GLN A 197 -23.43 -26.02 10.02
N GLN A 198 -24.71 -25.68 9.90
CA GLN A 198 -25.16 -24.40 9.33
C GLN A 198 -24.83 -23.28 10.32
N PRO A 199 -24.25 -22.14 9.90
CA PRO A 199 -24.15 -20.98 10.76
C PRO A 199 -25.47 -20.18 10.73
N PRO A 200 -25.87 -19.55 11.86
CA PRO A 200 -27.00 -18.64 11.88
C PRO A 200 -26.66 -17.36 11.11
N ASN A 201 -27.67 -16.82 10.42
CA ASN A 201 -27.66 -15.50 9.80
C ASN A 201 -27.09 -14.46 10.77
N THR A 202 -25.83 -14.05 10.54
CA THR A 202 -25.19 -12.98 11.31
C THR A 202 -24.93 -11.84 10.35
N VAL A 203 -25.70 -10.76 10.50
CA VAL A 203 -25.75 -9.56 9.64
C VAL A 203 -24.52 -8.64 9.85
N MET A 204 -23.44 -9.13 10.47
CA MET A 204 -22.30 -8.27 10.82
C MET A 204 -20.98 -8.71 10.15
N PRO A 205 -20.33 -7.80 9.41
CA PRO A 205 -19.06 -8.09 8.76
C PRO A 205 -17.87 -8.34 9.71
N PRO A 206 -16.84 -9.06 9.25
CA PRO A 206 -15.77 -9.63 10.10
C PRO A 206 -14.91 -8.64 10.89
N TRP A 207 -14.94 -7.34 10.55
CA TRP A 207 -14.18 -6.31 11.25
C TRP A 207 -14.78 -5.91 12.61
N MET A 208 -16.06 -6.25 12.87
CA MET A 208 -16.75 -5.90 14.14
C MET A 208 -16.55 -6.89 15.29
N LEU A 209 -15.87 -8.02 15.06
CA LEU A 209 -15.72 -9.07 16.08
C LEU A 209 -14.38 -9.04 16.83
N ARG A 210 -13.60 -7.96 16.73
CA ARG A 210 -12.25 -7.89 17.31
C ARG A 210 -12.15 -7.47 18.77
N HIS A 211 -13.24 -7.48 19.55
CA HIS A 211 -13.21 -7.03 20.95
C HIS A 211 -13.71 -8.05 21.98
N LEU A 212 -14.02 -9.29 21.57
CA LEU A 212 -14.72 -10.24 22.45
C LEU A 212 -14.01 -11.58 22.63
N ASN A 213 -12.70 -11.65 22.39
CA ASN A 213 -11.87 -12.74 22.90
C ASN A 213 -10.57 -12.15 23.45
N GLY A 214 -10.61 -11.79 24.73
CA GLY A 214 -9.47 -11.69 25.63
C GLY A 214 -9.64 -12.73 26.73
#